data_AF-A0ABD5MT90-F1
#
_entry.id   AF-A0ABD5MT90-F1
#
_cell.length_a   1.000
_cell.length_b   1.000
_cell.length_c   1.000
_cell.angle_alpha   90.00
_cell.angle_beta   90.00
_cell.angle_gamma   90.00
#
_symmetry.space_group_name_H-M   'P 1'
#
loop_
_entity.id
_entity.type
_entity.pdbx_description
1 polymer ?
#
loop_
_entity_poly.entity_id
_entity_poly.type
_entity_poly.pdbx_seq_one_letter_code
_entity_poly.pdbx_strand_id
1 'polypeptide(L)' 'MVKCKHCGAEVADPRKSWKMAGRPNKAGKRTELKIGLFDCPSCGKSFKVVLDKQKI' A
#
# COMPACT_ATOMS: atom_id res chain seq x y z
N MET A 1 0.31 -1.66 11.99
CA MET A 1 0.37 -3.06 11.51
C MET A 1 -0.70 -3.26 10.46
N VAL A 2 -0.45 -4.14 9.49
CA VAL A 2 -1.31 -4.39 8.35
C VAL A 2 -1.69 -5.87 8.32
N LYS A 3 -2.98 -6.15 8.17
CA LYS A 3 -3.50 -7.51 8.12
C LYS A 3 -3.20 -8.15 6.77
N CYS A 4 -2.58 -9.32 6.78
CA CYS A 4 -2.36 -10.12 5.58
C CYS A 4 -3.69 -10.58 5.01
N LYS A 5 -3.98 -10.21 3.76
CA LYS A 5 -5.20 -10.63 3.04
C LYS A 5 -5.30 -12.13 2.75
N HIS A 6 -4.23 -12.89 2.98
CA HIS A 6 -4.18 -14.33 2.68
C HIS A 6 -4.39 -15.21 3.91
N CYS A 7 -3.84 -14.84 5.06
CA CYS A 7 -3.90 -15.65 6.28
C CYS A 7 -4.40 -14.89 7.51
N GLY A 8 -4.63 -13.58 7.41
CA GLY A 8 -5.10 -12.75 8.52
C GLY A 8 -4.04 -12.37 9.56
N ALA A 9 -2.78 -12.82 9.42
CA ALA A 9 -1.69 -12.42 10.30
C ALA A 9 -1.38 -10.92 10.19
N GLU A 10 -0.92 -10.32 11.29
CA GLU A 10 -0.54 -8.91 11.32
C GLU A 10 0.94 -8.74 11.00
N VAL A 11 1.24 -7.86 10.04
CA VAL A 11 2.61 -7.54 9.62
C VAL A 11 2.88 -6.08 9.96
N ALA A 12 3.94 -5.82 10.73
CA ALA A 12 4.30 -4.46 11.14
C ALA A 12 4.94 -3.67 10.00
N ASP A 13 6.02 -4.22 9.43
CA ASP A 13 6.91 -3.48 8.54
C ASP A 13 6.72 -3.85 7.07
N PRO A 14 6.58 -2.86 6.17
CA PRO A 14 6.61 -3.10 4.74
C PRO A 14 8.05 -3.38 4.31
N ARG A 15 8.25 -4.39 3.46
CA ARG A 15 9.52 -4.61 2.76
C ARG A 15 9.93 -3.40 1.91
N LYS A 16 8.95 -2.77 1.27
CA LYS A 16 9.18 -1.56 0.46
C LYS A 16 7.94 -0.69 0.48
N SER A 17 8.12 0.63 0.47
CA SER A 17 7.04 1.56 0.19
C SER A 17 7.42 2.53 -0.93
N TRP A 18 6.44 2.95 -1.71
CA TRP A 18 6.63 3.95 -2.76
C TRP A 18 5.36 4.79 -2.93
N LYS A 19 5.52 5.96 -3.54
CA LYS A 19 4.44 6.86 -3.89
C LYS A 19 4.06 6.65 -5.35
N MET A 20 2.77 6.67 -5.64
CA MET A 20 2.21 6.55 -6.98
C MET A 20 1.17 7.64 -7.19
N ALA A 21 1.46 8.61 -8.05
CA ALA A 21 0.48 9.60 -8.47
C ALA A 21 -0.42 9.02 -9.57
N GLY A 22 -1.72 9.03 -9.35
CA GLY A 22 -2.73 8.63 -10.32
C GLY A 22 -2.92 9.67 -11.44
N ARG A 23 -3.81 9.35 -12.39
CA ARG A 23 -4.20 10.28 -13.45
C ARG A 23 -4.78 11.58 -12.85
N PRO A 24 -4.45 12.74 -13.42
CA PRO A 24 -5.07 14.00 -13.03
C PRO A 24 -6.57 13.95 -13.32
N ASN A 25 -7.36 14.49 -12.40
CA ASN A 25 -8.80 14.64 -12.58
C ASN A 25 -9.09 15.83 -13.52
N LYS A 26 -10.36 16.05 -13.92
CA LYS A 26 -10.73 17.17 -14.83
C LYS A 26 -10.25 18.57 -14.37
N ALA A 27 -10.03 18.74 -13.07
CA ALA A 27 -9.53 19.97 -12.45
C ALA A 27 -7.99 19.99 -12.27
N GLY A 28 -7.23 19.09 -12.91
CA GLY A 28 -5.76 19.04 -12.84
C GLY A 28 -5.18 18.39 -11.57
N LYS A 29 -5.99 18.23 -10.52
CA LYS A 29 -5.58 17.61 -9.24
C LYS A 29 -5.28 16.12 -9.41
N ARG A 30 -4.17 15.65 -8.83
CA ARG A 30 -3.74 14.25 -8.82
C ARG A 30 -4.01 13.64 -7.45
N THR A 31 -4.13 12.32 -7.41
CA THR A 31 -4.18 11.58 -6.15
C THR A 31 -2.88 10.82 -6.02
N GLU A 32 -2.07 11.17 -5.02
CA GLU A 32 -0.89 10.41 -4.63
C GLU A 32 -1.30 9.29 -3.66
N LEU A 33 -0.94 8.06 -4.02
CA LEU A 33 -1.14 6.88 -3.19
C LEU A 33 0.22 6.45 -2.65
N LYS A 34 0.35 6.31 -1.33
CA LYS A 34 1.50 5.62 -0.73
C LYS A 34 1.17 4.13 -0.65
N ILE A 35 1.90 3.29 -1.37
CA ILE A 35 1.71 1.84 -1.40
C ILE A 35 2.85 1.19 -0.64
N GLY A 36 2.52 0.26 0.27
CA GLY A 36 3.47 -0.62 0.94
C GLY A 36 3.36 -2.04 0.41
N LEU A 37 4.50 -2.66 0.09
CA LEU A 37 4.64 -4.09 -0.16
C LEU A 37 5.08 -4.76 1.14
N PHE A 38 4.34 -5.77 1.57
CA PHE A 38 4.58 -6.55 2.77
C PHE A 38 4.82 -8.00 2.39
N ASP A 39 5.73 -8.65 3.10
CA ASP A 39 5.93 -10.10 3.04
C ASP A 39 5.40 -10.70 4.34
N CYS A 40 4.45 -11.62 4.23
CA CYS A 40 3.83 -12.22 5.40
C CYS A 40 4.71 -13.34 5.97
N PRO A 41 5.23 -13.24 7.21
CA PRO A 41 6.05 -14.30 7.80
C PRO A 41 5.25 -15.58 8.06
N SER A 42 3.94 -15.48 8.34
CA SER A 42 3.11 -16.66 8.63
C SER A 42 2.79 -17.54 7.41
N CYS A 43 2.70 -16.96 6.21
CA CYS A 43 2.30 -17.74 5.02
C CYS A 43 3.24 -17.57 3.81
N GLY A 44 4.32 -16.81 3.94
CA GLY A 44 5.33 -16.58 2.91
C GLY A 44 4.86 -15.78 1.70
N LYS A 45 3.60 -15.30 1.69
CA LYS A 45 3.04 -14.55 0.54
C LYS A 45 3.31 -13.07 0.66
N SER A 46 3.63 -12.46 -0.48
CA SER A 46 3.77 -11.01 -0.61
C SER A 46 2.45 -10.35 -0.98
N PHE A 47 2.17 -9.17 -0.41
CA PHE A 47 0.94 -8.43 -0.68
C PHE A 47 1.17 -6.91 -0.62
N LYS A 48 0.40 -6.17 -1.45
CA LYS A 48 0.43 -4.71 -1.51
C LYS A 48 -0.77 -4.13 -0.77
N VAL A 49 -0.54 -3.05 -0.01
CA VAL A 49 -1.58 -2.30 0.71
C VAL A 49 -1.35 -0.80 0.50
N VAL A 50 -2.45 -0.06 0.36
CA VAL A 50 -2.40 1.39 0.30
C VAL A 50 -2.31 1.91 1.74
N LEU A 51 -1.18 2.53 2.06
CA LEU A 51 -0.88 3.09 3.38
C LEU A 51 -1.46 4.49 3.55
N ASP A 52 -1.45 5.28 2.48
CA ASP A 52 -1.94 6.66 2.52
C ASP A 52 -2.51 7.10 1.16
N LYS A 53 -3.45 8.04 1.19
CA LYS A 53 -4.05 8.66 0.00
C LYS A 53 -4.10 10.17 0.21
N GLN A 54 -3.30 10.90 -0.56
CA GLN A 54 -3.27 12.36 -0.52
C GLN A 54 -3.68 12.95 -1.87
N LYS A 55 -4.44 14.04 -1.86
CA LYS A 55 -4.70 14.85 -3.08
C LYS A 55 -3.61 15.90 -3.23
N ILE A 56 -3.03 15.99 -4.42
CA ILE A 56 -1.96 16.92 -4.82
C ILE A 56 -2.39 17.74 -6.04
#